data_AF-A0A4U1HPD9-F1
#
_entry.id   AF-A0A4U1HPD9-F1
#
_cell.length_a   1.000
_cell.length_b   1.000
_cell.length_c   1.000
_cell.angle_alpha   90.00
_cell.angle_beta   90.00
_cell.angle_gamma   90.00
#
_symmetry.space_group_name_H-M   'P 1'
#
loop_
_entity.id
_entity.type
_entity.pdbx_description
1 polymer ?
#
loop_
_entity_poly.entity_id
_entity_poly.type
_entity_poly.pdbx_seq_one_letter_code
_entity_poly.pdbx_strand_id
1 'polypeptide(L)'
;MPNQSTAPRRATAFALARMSMSALTVATLVAACAMPKHPDSSAPPSDPFNPAATQLLDDTRWELVEWKNADGSTRAVPQAGGGALTLDFSTADGQRRVSGFAGCNRYTGGYVLKNGGLSFGPLASTKKACPAAAADLESAYLDALAHVAKSGVQMKPPQQLQIALGDGATLIFSHPGGQ
;
A
#
# COMPACT_ATOMS: atom_id res chain seq x y z
N MET A 1 -57.04 30.49 31.30
CA MET A 1 -57.73 31.39 30.35
C MET A 1 -57.41 30.93 28.94
N PRO A 2 -58.28 30.14 28.31
CA PRO A 2 -58.16 29.74 26.91
C PRO A 2 -58.78 30.82 26.00
N ASN A 3 -58.17 31.12 24.86
CA ASN A 3 -58.89 31.83 23.79
C ASN A 3 -58.94 30.96 22.53
N GLN A 4 -60.09 30.32 22.38
CA GLN A 4 -60.59 29.72 21.16
C GLN A 4 -60.99 30.85 20.20
N SER A 5 -60.74 30.69 18.90
CA SER A 5 -61.56 31.36 17.88
C SER A 5 -61.68 30.51 16.62
N THR A 6 -62.86 29.90 16.54
CA THR A 6 -63.60 29.25 15.44
C THR A 6 -63.71 30.17 14.21
N ALA A 7 -63.49 29.77 12.95
CA ALA A 7 -64.39 29.09 11.97
C ALA A 7 -64.02 29.64 10.54
N PRO A 8 -64.63 29.22 9.39
CA PRO A 8 -65.45 28.05 9.08
C PRO A 8 -64.95 27.25 7.85
N ARG A 9 -65.68 26.17 7.55
CA ARG A 9 -65.54 25.21 6.45
C ARG A 9 -66.52 25.58 5.32
N ARG A 10 -66.09 25.66 4.05
CA ARG A 10 -66.93 25.66 2.83
C ARG A 10 -66.08 25.15 1.65
N ALA A 11 -66.30 23.94 1.16
CA ALA A 11 -67.27 23.54 0.14
C ALA A 11 -66.67 23.64 -1.28
N THR A 12 -66.44 22.45 -1.85
CA THR A 12 -66.09 22.15 -3.24
C THR A 12 -67.05 22.75 -4.26
N ALA A 13 -66.53 23.26 -5.38
CA ALA A 13 -67.26 23.32 -6.64
C ALA A 13 -66.27 23.23 -7.81
N PHE A 14 -66.45 22.20 -8.62
CA PHE A 14 -65.85 22.03 -9.93
C PHE A 14 -66.35 23.12 -10.88
N ALA A 15 -65.45 23.73 -11.65
CA ALA A 15 -65.80 24.39 -12.90
C ALA A 15 -64.69 24.12 -13.93
N LEU A 16 -65.00 23.19 -14.84
CA LEU A 16 -64.27 23.03 -16.09
C LEU A 16 -64.56 24.27 -16.95
N ALA A 17 -63.52 25.03 -17.30
CA ALA A 17 -63.59 25.97 -18.41
C ALA A 17 -62.39 25.72 -19.33
N ARG A 18 -62.73 25.25 -20.53
CA ARG A 18 -61.86 25.04 -21.68
C ARG A 18 -61.41 26.40 -22.23
N MET A 19 -60.24 26.38 -22.87
CA MET A 19 -59.98 26.90 -24.24
C MET A 19 -58.81 27.90 -24.37
N SER A 20 -58.05 27.67 -25.44
CA SER A 20 -57.19 28.61 -26.18
C SER A 20 -55.70 28.73 -25.82
N MET A 21 -54.94 27.78 -26.37
CA MET A 21 -53.84 27.94 -27.35
C MET A 21 -52.90 29.17 -27.28
N SER A 22 -51.61 28.83 -27.23
CA SER A 22 -50.43 29.57 -27.70
C SER A 22 -49.75 30.57 -26.75
N ALA A 23 -48.73 30.09 -26.03
CA ALA A 23 -47.53 30.86 -25.77
C ALA A 23 -46.29 29.95 -25.62
N LEU A 24 -45.30 30.23 -26.45
CA LEU A 24 -43.85 30.03 -26.32
C LEU A 24 -43.32 29.27 -25.09
N THR A 25 -42.57 28.19 -25.33
CA THR A 25 -41.13 28.00 -25.02
C THR A 25 -40.85 26.51 -24.88
N VAL A 26 -40.21 25.89 -25.88
CA VAL A 26 -39.64 24.55 -25.72
C VAL A 26 -38.29 24.74 -25.02
N ALA A 27 -38.33 24.75 -23.69
CA ALA A 27 -37.13 24.70 -22.87
C ALA A 27 -36.54 23.28 -22.95
N THR A 28 -35.33 23.17 -23.48
CA THR A 28 -34.52 21.97 -23.58
C THR A 28 -34.14 21.45 -22.20
N LEU A 29 -34.80 20.39 -21.74
CA LEU A 29 -34.37 19.61 -20.57
C LEU A 29 -33.38 18.53 -21.01
N VAL A 30 -32.11 18.90 -21.15
CA VAL A 30 -31.02 17.92 -21.14
C VAL A 30 -30.76 17.59 -19.66
N ALA A 31 -31.32 16.49 -19.18
CA ALA A 31 -30.98 15.94 -17.88
C ALA A 31 -29.53 15.44 -17.93
N ALA A 32 -28.58 16.30 -17.54
CA ALA A 32 -27.19 15.92 -17.35
C ALA A 32 -27.10 15.04 -16.10
N CYS A 33 -26.82 13.75 -16.27
CA CYS A 33 -26.36 12.89 -15.18
C CYS A 33 -24.99 13.41 -14.72
N ALA A 34 -24.97 14.32 -13.74
CA ALA A 34 -23.75 14.67 -13.02
C ALA A 34 -23.48 13.57 -12.00
N MET A 35 -22.75 12.53 -12.41
CA MET A 35 -22.15 11.60 -11.45
C MET A 35 -21.21 12.41 -10.55
N PRO A 36 -21.27 12.27 -9.21
CA PRO A 36 -20.25 12.82 -8.34
C PRO A 36 -18.92 12.21 -8.78
N LYS A 37 -18.08 13.01 -9.43
CA LYS A 37 -16.68 12.65 -9.59
C LYS A 37 -16.13 12.69 -8.17
N HIS A 38 -15.97 11.55 -7.52
CA HIS A 38 -15.03 11.45 -6.42
C HIS A 38 -13.65 11.47 -7.07
N PRO A 39 -12.86 12.56 -6.98
CA PRO A 39 -11.46 12.47 -7.30
C PRO A 39 -10.82 11.60 -6.22
N ASP A 40 -10.53 10.33 -6.53
CA ASP A 40 -9.65 9.48 -5.71
C ASP A 40 -8.26 10.14 -5.49
N SER A 41 -7.97 11.21 -6.24
CA SER A 41 -6.73 11.99 -6.24
C SER A 41 -6.48 12.83 -4.98
N SER A 42 -7.46 13.04 -4.09
CA SER A 42 -7.29 13.86 -2.87
C SER A 42 -7.09 13.04 -1.58
N ALA A 43 -6.95 11.72 -1.68
CA ALA A 43 -6.59 10.92 -0.51
C ALA A 43 -5.17 11.31 -0.04
N PRO A 44 -4.95 11.58 1.27
CA PRO A 44 -3.61 11.77 1.82
C PRO A 44 -2.70 10.61 1.39
N PRO A 45 -1.37 10.84 1.27
CA PRO A 45 -0.43 9.74 1.11
C PRO A 45 -0.70 8.72 2.22
N SER A 46 -0.81 7.46 1.83
CA SER A 46 -1.01 6.38 2.80
C SER A 46 0.17 6.37 3.76
N ASP A 47 -0.09 6.29 5.06
CA ASP A 47 0.96 6.10 6.05
C ASP A 47 1.76 4.84 5.67
N PRO A 48 3.10 4.94 5.49
CA PRO A 48 3.89 3.80 5.06
C PRO A 48 3.84 2.66 6.07
N PHE A 49 3.51 2.90 7.34
CA PHE A 49 3.36 1.87 8.37
C PHE A 49 1.91 1.43 8.58
N ASN A 50 1.03 1.65 7.60
CA ASN A 50 -0.33 1.15 7.66
C ASN A 50 -0.31 -0.40 7.78
N PRO A 51 -0.81 -0.98 8.88
CA PRO A 51 -0.75 -2.43 9.11
C PRO A 51 -1.52 -3.24 8.07
N ALA A 52 -2.51 -2.64 7.40
CA ALA A 52 -3.24 -3.29 6.32
C ALA A 52 -2.38 -3.51 5.07
N ALA A 53 -1.44 -2.62 4.78
CA ALA A 53 -0.60 -2.71 3.58
C ALA A 53 0.42 -3.86 3.68
N THR A 54 0.89 -4.20 4.89
CA THR A 54 1.78 -5.35 5.12
C THR A 54 1.17 -6.67 4.66
N GLN A 55 -0.16 -6.82 4.69
CA GLN A 55 -0.83 -8.04 4.21
C GLN A 55 -0.78 -8.23 2.69
N LEU A 56 -0.36 -7.19 1.95
CA LEU A 56 -0.26 -7.20 0.49
C LEU A 56 1.13 -7.61 -0.01
N LEU A 57 2.01 -8.09 0.88
CA LEU A 57 3.35 -8.55 0.51
C LEU A 57 3.37 -9.93 -0.16
N ASP A 58 2.30 -10.72 -0.03
CA ASP A 58 2.22 -12.03 -0.66
C ASP A 58 2.41 -11.89 -2.20
N ASP A 59 3.27 -12.73 -2.77
CA ASP A 59 3.58 -12.77 -4.22
C ASP A 59 4.16 -11.47 -4.81
N THR A 60 4.94 -10.74 -4.00
CA THR A 60 5.64 -9.50 -4.40
C THR A 60 7.17 -9.64 -4.42
N ARG A 61 7.82 -8.78 -5.22
CA ARG A 61 9.29 -8.68 -5.33
C ARG A 61 9.76 -7.26 -5.00
N TRP A 62 10.89 -7.20 -4.30
CA TRP A 62 11.52 -5.98 -3.83
C TRP A 62 13.04 -6.03 -3.98
N GLU A 63 13.65 -4.88 -4.27
CA GLU A 63 15.09 -4.70 -4.37
C GLU A 63 15.55 -3.64 -3.36
N LEU A 64 16.56 -3.96 -2.57
CA LEU A 64 17.11 -3.05 -1.57
C LEU A 64 17.79 -1.90 -2.29
N VAL A 65 17.33 -0.67 -2.03
CA VAL A 65 17.90 0.55 -2.61
C VAL A 65 18.73 1.34 -1.61
N GLU A 66 18.40 1.25 -0.33
CA GLU A 66 19.10 2.00 0.71
C GLU A 66 19.10 1.22 2.03
N TRP A 67 20.23 1.25 2.73
CA TRP A 67 20.37 0.69 4.07
C TRP A 67 21.00 1.74 4.98
N LYS A 68 20.24 2.22 5.96
CA LYS A 68 20.69 3.16 6.99
C LYS A 68 21.03 2.39 8.27
N ASN A 69 22.20 2.65 8.84
CA ASN A 69 22.56 2.16 10.15
C ASN A 69 21.84 2.97 11.24
N ALA A 70 21.87 2.48 12.47
CA ALA A 70 21.25 3.15 13.62
C ALA A 70 21.81 4.56 13.91
N ASP A 71 23.05 4.85 13.51
CA ASP A 71 23.67 6.17 13.62
C ASP A 71 23.25 7.16 12.50
N GLY A 72 22.41 6.72 11.56
CA GLY A 72 21.96 7.50 10.42
C GLY A 72 22.90 7.48 9.21
N SER A 73 24.07 6.83 9.31
CA SER A 73 24.97 6.63 8.17
C SER A 73 24.39 5.63 7.17
N THR A 74 24.62 5.86 5.87
CA THR A 74 24.21 4.94 4.83
C THR A 74 25.30 3.88 4.62
N ARG A 75 24.92 2.60 4.76
CA ARG A 75 25.76 1.47 4.42
C ARG A 75 25.83 1.32 2.89
N ALA A 76 27.03 1.11 2.37
CA ALA A 76 27.21 0.79 0.97
C ALA A 76 26.57 -0.57 0.63
N VAL A 77 25.66 -0.57 -0.34
CA VAL A 77 25.03 -1.77 -0.89
C VAL A 77 25.23 -1.80 -2.40
N PRO A 78 25.53 -2.96 -2.99
CA PRO A 78 25.65 -3.09 -4.44
C PRO A 78 24.28 -2.86 -5.10
N GLN A 79 24.23 -2.02 -6.12
CA GLN A 79 23.01 -1.68 -6.86
C GLN A 79 23.08 -2.04 -8.36
N ALA A 80 24.25 -2.42 -8.87
CA ALA A 80 24.48 -2.66 -10.29
C ALA A 80 25.33 -3.90 -10.54
N GLY A 81 25.23 -4.47 -11.74
CA GLY A 81 26.22 -5.41 -12.30
C GLY A 81 26.34 -6.78 -11.62
N GLY A 82 25.29 -7.31 -10.99
CA GLY A 82 25.37 -8.65 -10.40
C GLY A 82 24.43 -8.95 -9.24
N GLY A 83 23.65 -7.98 -8.77
CA GLY A 83 22.41 -8.20 -8.04
C GLY A 83 22.29 -7.34 -6.79
N ALA A 84 21.41 -6.35 -6.85
CA ALA A 84 20.88 -5.73 -5.64
C ALA A 84 20.39 -6.81 -4.67
N LEU A 85 20.42 -6.53 -3.37
CA LEU A 85 19.86 -7.46 -2.39
C LEU A 85 18.34 -7.53 -2.64
N THR A 86 17.79 -8.73 -2.77
CA THR A 86 16.37 -8.89 -3.14
C THR A 86 15.56 -9.57 -2.03
N LEU A 87 14.27 -9.28 -2.02
CA LEU A 87 13.23 -9.97 -1.27
C LEU A 87 12.14 -10.40 -2.25
N ASP A 88 11.94 -11.70 -2.36
CA ASP A 88 10.94 -12.34 -3.20
C ASP A 88 9.98 -13.12 -2.29
N PHE A 89 8.78 -12.58 -2.07
CA PHE A 89 7.72 -13.23 -1.31
C PHE A 89 6.88 -14.09 -2.26
N SER A 90 6.60 -15.33 -1.87
CA SER A 90 5.74 -16.22 -2.67
C SER A 90 4.83 -17.06 -1.78
N THR A 91 3.65 -17.38 -2.31
CA THR A 91 2.70 -18.34 -1.74
C THR A 91 2.43 -19.54 -2.66
N ALA A 92 3.20 -19.70 -3.74
CA ALA A 92 2.95 -20.67 -4.81
C ALA A 92 2.86 -22.13 -4.33
N ASP A 93 3.64 -22.51 -3.32
CA ASP A 93 3.64 -23.86 -2.73
C ASP A 93 2.55 -24.04 -1.65
N GLY A 94 1.58 -23.12 -1.57
CA GLY A 94 0.54 -23.10 -0.53
C GLY A 94 1.05 -22.70 0.85
N GLN A 95 2.29 -22.24 0.95
CA GLN A 95 2.95 -21.77 2.18
C GLN A 95 3.65 -20.43 1.90
N ARG A 96 3.73 -19.56 2.90
CA ARG A 96 4.47 -18.30 2.80
C ARG A 96 5.98 -18.55 2.83
N ARG A 97 6.62 -18.36 1.67
CA ARG A 97 8.06 -18.55 1.46
C ARG A 97 8.72 -17.25 1.01
N VAL A 98 9.84 -16.90 1.62
CA VAL A 98 10.71 -15.82 1.14
C VAL A 98 11.91 -16.44 0.45
N SER A 99 12.37 -15.81 -0.62
CA SER A 99 13.65 -16.09 -1.24
C SER A 99 14.31 -14.78 -1.67
N GLY A 100 15.57 -14.85 -2.10
CA GLY A 100 16.21 -13.68 -2.68
C GLY A 100 17.71 -13.84 -2.84
N PHE A 101 18.36 -12.73 -3.14
CA PHE A 101 19.80 -12.59 -3.23
C PHE A 101 20.34 -11.74 -2.08
N ALA A 102 21.39 -12.21 -1.41
CA ALA A 102 22.02 -11.55 -0.26
C ALA A 102 23.43 -11.01 -0.61
N GLY A 103 23.68 -10.64 -1.87
CA GLY A 103 24.95 -10.07 -2.33
C GLY A 103 25.98 -11.10 -2.83
N CYS A 104 26.13 -12.24 -2.18
CA CYS A 104 26.97 -13.35 -2.65
C CYS A 104 26.13 -14.59 -3.01
N ASN A 105 25.26 -14.98 -2.08
CA ASN A 105 24.48 -16.20 -2.15
C ASN A 105 22.99 -15.91 -2.29
N ARG A 106 22.26 -16.96 -2.68
CA ARG A 106 20.81 -16.96 -2.64
C ARG A 106 20.35 -17.53 -1.32
N TYR A 107 19.28 -16.97 -0.78
CA TYR A 107 18.68 -17.43 0.46
C TYR A 107 17.20 -17.78 0.27
N THR A 108 16.69 -18.59 1.20
CA THR A 108 15.29 -18.99 1.27
C THR A 108 14.86 -19.14 2.73
N GLY A 109 13.57 -18.99 3.00
CA GLY A 109 13.01 -19.17 4.33
C GLY A 109 11.50 -19.06 4.35
N GLY A 110 10.93 -19.05 5.56
CA GLY A 110 9.52 -18.71 5.77
C GLY A 110 9.35 -17.25 6.18
N TYR A 111 8.18 -16.67 5.93
CA TYR A 111 7.79 -15.39 6.52
C TYR A 111 6.38 -15.49 7.09
N VAL A 112 6.10 -14.60 8.04
CA VAL A 112 4.79 -14.48 8.68
C VAL A 112 4.37 -13.02 8.63
N LEU A 113 3.11 -12.80 8.23
CA LEU A 113 2.44 -11.51 8.27
C LEU A 113 1.38 -11.57 9.37
N LYS A 114 1.57 -10.85 10.47
CA LYS A 114 0.65 -10.86 11.61
C LYS A 114 0.59 -9.48 12.27
N ASN A 115 -0.62 -9.03 12.62
CA ASN A 115 -0.86 -7.74 13.27
C ASN A 115 -0.22 -6.56 12.52
N GLY A 116 -0.14 -6.64 11.18
CA GLY A 116 0.52 -5.64 10.35
C GLY A 116 2.05 -5.62 10.38
N GLY A 117 2.68 -6.58 11.07
CA GLY A 117 4.12 -6.79 11.05
C GLY A 117 4.52 -7.91 10.10
N LEU A 118 5.74 -7.78 9.57
CA LEU A 118 6.49 -8.81 8.84
C LEU A 118 7.57 -9.39 9.76
N SER A 119 7.65 -10.71 9.83
CA SER A 119 8.75 -11.41 10.51
C SER A 119 9.21 -12.59 9.67
N PHE A 120 10.50 -12.87 9.70
CA PHE A 120 11.10 -14.00 8.99
C PHE A 120 11.36 -15.16 9.95
N GLY A 121 11.14 -16.39 9.47
CA GLY A 121 11.58 -17.59 10.15
C GLY A 121 13.07 -17.86 9.88
N PRO A 122 13.56 -19.07 10.23
CA PRO A 122 14.93 -19.46 9.91
C PRO A 122 15.23 -19.31 8.41
N LEU A 123 16.30 -18.58 8.09
CA LEU A 123 16.78 -18.36 6.73
C LEU A 123 17.94 -19.31 6.44
N ALA A 124 17.89 -19.97 5.28
CA ALA A 124 18.96 -20.82 4.77
C ALA A 124 19.56 -20.18 3.52
N SER A 125 20.89 -20.17 3.42
CA SER A 125 21.64 -19.63 2.28
C SER A 125 22.50 -20.70 1.60
N THR A 126 22.73 -20.54 0.30
CA THR A 126 23.70 -21.35 -0.43
C THR A 126 25.13 -21.02 0.02
N LYS A 127 26.11 -21.90 -0.23
CA LYS A 127 27.53 -21.64 0.07
C LYS A 127 28.37 -21.60 -1.20
N LYS A 128 28.49 -20.44 -1.83
CA LYS A 128 29.47 -20.16 -2.89
C LYS A 128 30.67 -19.43 -2.30
N ALA A 129 31.84 -19.64 -2.89
CA ALA A 129 33.04 -18.89 -2.54
C ALA A 129 32.90 -17.45 -3.07
N CYS A 130 32.99 -16.47 -2.17
CA CYS A 130 32.93 -15.04 -2.48
C CYS A 130 34.03 -14.27 -1.76
N PRO A 131 34.38 -13.06 -2.24
CA PRO A 131 35.24 -12.15 -1.50
C PRO A 131 34.69 -11.86 -0.11
N ALA A 132 35.58 -11.61 0.86
CA ALA A 132 35.22 -11.38 2.26
C ALA A 132 34.10 -10.33 2.42
N ALA A 133 34.24 -9.17 1.77
CA ALA A 133 33.25 -8.10 1.83
C ALA A 133 31.83 -8.52 1.39
N ALA A 134 31.70 -9.44 0.42
CA ALA A 134 30.40 -9.93 -0.03
C ALA A 134 29.80 -10.96 0.95
N ALA A 135 30.64 -11.76 1.60
CA ALA A 135 30.22 -12.69 2.64
C ALA A 135 29.81 -11.96 3.94
N ASP A 136 30.52 -10.87 4.28
CA ASP A 136 30.18 -10.00 5.40
C ASP A 136 28.83 -9.30 5.16
N LEU A 137 28.62 -8.79 3.94
CA LEU A 137 27.34 -8.20 3.54
C LEU A 137 26.19 -9.20 3.60
N GLU A 138 26.39 -10.42 3.10
CA GLU A 138 25.41 -11.50 3.19
C GLU A 138 25.02 -11.77 4.65
N SER A 139 26.02 -11.96 5.50
CA SER A 139 25.80 -12.29 6.92
C SER A 139 25.06 -11.17 7.63
N ALA A 140 25.48 -9.91 7.42
CA ALA A 140 24.81 -8.76 8.00
C ALA A 140 23.37 -8.62 7.51
N TYR A 141 23.09 -8.92 6.23
CA TYR A 141 21.76 -8.80 5.67
C TYR A 141 20.81 -9.87 6.22
N LEU A 142 21.26 -11.13 6.29
CA LEU A 142 20.45 -12.21 6.86
C LEU A 142 20.19 -12.01 8.35
N ASP A 143 21.18 -11.48 9.09
CA ASP A 143 21.01 -11.09 10.49
C ASP A 143 20.00 -9.95 10.66
N ALA A 144 20.06 -8.93 9.79
CA ALA A 144 19.09 -7.84 9.77
C ALA A 144 17.66 -8.35 9.57
N LEU A 145 17.44 -9.27 8.62
CA LEU A 145 16.12 -9.88 8.39
C LEU A 145 15.64 -10.72 9.60
N ALA A 146 16.54 -11.24 10.44
CA ALA A 146 16.15 -11.93 11.65
C ALA A 146 15.66 -10.99 12.77
N HIS A 147 16.00 -9.69 12.71
CA HIS A 147 15.75 -8.71 13.77
C HIS A 147 14.76 -7.60 13.35
N VAL A 148 13.79 -7.93 12.50
CA VAL A 148 12.73 -6.98 12.10
C VAL A 148 11.88 -6.56 13.30
N ALA A 149 11.82 -5.26 13.57
CA ALA A 149 10.96 -4.70 14.61
C ALA A 149 9.66 -4.14 14.04
N LYS A 150 9.72 -3.45 12.90
CA LYS A 150 8.55 -2.90 12.21
C LYS A 150 8.74 -2.97 10.71
N SER A 151 7.63 -3.10 10.00
CA SER A 151 7.58 -3.05 8.54
C SER A 151 6.54 -2.04 8.10
N GLY A 152 6.86 -1.32 7.03
CA GLY A 152 5.95 -0.41 6.35
C GLY A 152 5.94 -0.70 4.84
N VAL A 153 4.76 -0.64 4.24
CA VAL A 153 4.54 -0.95 2.82
C VAL A 153 3.71 0.15 2.17
N GLN A 154 4.28 0.76 1.14
CA GLN A 154 3.66 1.76 0.28
C GLN A 154 3.33 1.12 -1.07
N MET A 155 2.05 0.81 -1.29
CA MET A 155 1.58 0.18 -2.54
C MET A 155 1.25 1.20 -3.64
N LYS A 156 1.02 2.48 -3.29
CA LYS A 156 0.87 3.54 -4.31
C LYS A 156 2.24 3.92 -4.87
N PRO A 157 2.38 4.15 -6.19
CA PRO A 157 3.64 4.61 -6.77
C PRO A 157 4.17 5.91 -6.13
N PRO A 158 5.50 6.03 -5.92
CA PRO A 158 6.50 4.98 -6.07
C PRO A 158 6.33 3.90 -4.97
N GLN A 159 6.31 2.64 -5.39
CA GLN A 159 6.12 1.52 -4.47
C GLN A 159 7.39 1.29 -3.65
N GLN A 160 7.22 1.20 -2.33
CA GLN A 160 8.33 1.09 -1.39
C GLN A 160 7.98 0.15 -0.23
N LEU A 161 8.95 -0.68 0.14
CA LEU A 161 8.93 -1.47 1.38
C LEU A 161 10.01 -0.92 2.30
N GLN A 162 9.66 -0.66 3.55
CA GLN A 162 10.58 -0.22 4.58
C GLN A 162 10.57 -1.23 5.73
N ILE A 163 11.75 -1.61 6.19
CA ILE A 163 11.93 -2.51 7.32
C ILE A 163 12.79 -1.78 8.35
N ALA A 164 12.24 -1.54 9.53
CA ALA A 164 12.97 -1.02 10.68
C ALA A 164 13.39 -2.18 11.59
N LEU A 165 14.66 -2.22 11.93
CA LEU A 165 15.27 -3.25 12.76
C LEU A 165 15.20 -2.89 14.25
N GLY A 166 15.40 -3.89 15.12
CA GLY A 166 15.40 -3.70 16.56
C GLY A 166 16.51 -2.79 17.10
N ASP A 167 17.62 -2.67 16.37
CA ASP A 167 18.75 -1.79 16.70
C ASP A 167 18.55 -0.35 16.21
N GLY A 168 17.50 -0.07 15.44
CA GLY A 168 17.19 1.24 14.87
C GLY A 168 17.67 1.43 13.43
N ALA A 169 18.39 0.47 12.85
CA ALA A 169 18.72 0.50 11.43
C ALA A 169 17.46 0.35 10.56
N THR A 170 17.52 0.85 9.33
CA THR A 170 16.40 0.83 8.39
C THR A 170 16.85 0.37 7.01
N LEU A 171 16.10 -0.57 6.44
CA LEU A 171 16.26 -1.04 5.07
C LEU A 171 15.10 -0.51 4.23
N ILE A 172 15.43 0.07 3.08
CA ILE A 172 14.47 0.61 2.13
C ILE A 172 14.60 -0.16 0.82
N PHE A 173 13.47 -0.68 0.35
CA PHE A 173 13.36 -1.45 -0.87
C PHE A 173 12.40 -0.80 -1.86
N SER A 174 12.69 -0.90 -3.14
CA SER A 174 11.81 -0.47 -4.24
C SER A 174 11.23 -1.67 -4.97
N HIS A 175 10.07 -1.46 -5.61
CA HIS A 175 9.53 -2.44 -6.54
C HIS A 175 10.27 -2.34 -7.89
N PRO A 176 10.78 -3.43 -8.47
CA PRO A 176 11.57 -3.40 -9.71
C PRO A 176 10.81 -2.92 -10.95
N GLY A 177 9.47 -2.84 -10.89
CA GLY A 177 8.62 -2.30 -11.96
C GLY A 177 8.25 -0.82 -11.82
N GLY A 178 8.80 -0.08 -10.85
CA GLY A 178 8.40 1.29 -10.52
C GLY A 178 9.10 2.40 -11.33
N GLN A 179 9.01 2.38 -12.67
CA GLN A 179 9.19 3.58 -13.50
C GLN A 179 7.85 4.06 -14.07
#